data_AF-A0A182XX62-F1
#
_entry.id   AF-A0A182XX62-F1
#
_cell.length_a   1.000
_cell.length_b   1.000
_cell.length_c   1.000
_cell.angle_alpha   90.00
_cell.angle_beta   90.00
_cell.angle_gamma   90.00
#
_symmetry.space_group_name_H-M   'P 1'
#
loop_
_entity.id
_entity.type
_entity.pdbx_description
1 polymer ?
#
loop_
_entity_poly.entity_id
_entity_poly.type
_entity_poly.pdbx_seq_one_letter_code
_entity_poly.pdbx_strand_id
1 'polypeptide(L)'
;MHTASSVSQLSLCDVSYDSCTDTDDAAYQTCHANGTSEENVNRSERTLTEDPSLGNDSIRTHSNGQDNNGNDVIRLLLPRRMTEVQQTRAATIINAYARGYLTRRLFQTDAVQNIKRTIADIVCFIISTQQTQAKGVKEDAKLAALRRNAGKQIAYCLDQLHTIFVTSTARDRLQMIRRDRSLKGTSALPTKVHRKQHV
;
A
#
# COMPACT_ATOMS: atom_id res chain seq x y z
N MET A 1 26.68 37.12 -17.97
CA MET A 1 27.06 36.03 -17.06
C MET A 1 25.86 35.70 -16.20
N HIS A 2 25.48 34.41 -16.13
CA HIS A 2 24.29 33.81 -15.50
C HIS A 2 22.99 34.01 -16.32
N THR A 3 22.14 33.00 -16.59
CA THR A 3 22.00 31.62 -16.11
C THR A 3 21.42 30.76 -17.25
N ALA A 4 22.03 29.62 -17.56
CA ALA A 4 21.48 28.63 -18.47
C ALA A 4 20.32 27.88 -17.81
N SER A 5 19.20 27.78 -18.51
CA SER A 5 18.01 27.03 -18.15
C SER A 5 18.29 25.52 -18.24
N SER A 6 18.19 24.80 -17.12
CA SER A 6 18.26 23.33 -17.10
C SER A 6 16.86 22.74 -17.27
N VAL A 7 16.48 22.52 -18.53
CA VAL A 7 15.33 21.68 -18.87
C VAL A 7 15.68 20.23 -18.51
N SER A 8 14.98 19.66 -17.53
CA SER A 8 15.09 18.23 -17.20
C SER A 8 14.62 17.41 -18.40
N GLN A 9 15.56 16.76 -19.07
CA GLN A 9 15.24 15.77 -20.09
C GLN A 9 14.77 14.50 -19.38
N LEU A 10 13.46 14.21 -19.48
CA LEU A 10 12.95 12.87 -19.25
C LEU A 10 13.58 11.97 -20.32
N SER A 11 14.59 11.18 -19.91
CA SER A 11 15.11 10.09 -20.72
C SER A 11 14.02 9.02 -20.81
N LEU A 12 13.40 8.93 -21.98
CA LEU A 12 12.56 7.81 -22.37
C LEU A 12 13.52 6.66 -22.69
N CYS A 13 13.74 5.74 -21.76
CA CYS A 13 14.50 4.54 -22.06
C CYS A 13 13.66 3.65 -22.98
N ASP A 14 14.16 3.42 -24.18
CA ASP A 14 13.64 2.45 -25.14
C ASP A 14 13.50 1.07 -24.47
N VAL A 15 12.26 0.61 -24.34
CA VAL A 15 11.94 -0.74 -23.91
C VAL A 15 12.19 -1.66 -25.10
N SER A 16 13.43 -2.16 -25.23
CA SER A 16 13.70 -3.32 -26.06
C SER A 16 13.12 -4.55 -25.36
N TYR A 17 11.95 -4.98 -25.82
CA TYR A 17 11.30 -6.21 -25.39
C TYR A 17 11.96 -7.38 -26.13
N ASP A 18 13.02 -7.95 -25.57
CA ASP A 18 13.48 -9.26 -26.01
C ASP A 18 14.13 -10.09 -24.89
N SER A 19 13.76 -11.36 -24.88
CA SER A 19 14.16 -12.47 -24.02
C SER A 19 13.82 -12.40 -22.52
N CYS A 20 12.74 -13.10 -22.17
CA CYS A 20 12.46 -13.53 -20.80
C CYS A 20 13.47 -14.60 -20.37
N THR A 21 14.46 -14.24 -19.54
CA THR A 21 15.16 -15.20 -18.68
C THR A 21 15.30 -14.63 -17.27
N ASP A 22 14.69 -15.33 -16.30
CA ASP A 22 14.76 -15.15 -14.84
C ASP A 22 14.40 -13.77 -14.26
N THR A 23 13.12 -13.43 -14.36
CA THR A 23 12.46 -12.25 -13.78
C THR A 23 12.21 -12.37 -12.27
N ASP A 24 13.25 -12.34 -11.46
CA ASP A 24 13.11 -12.17 -9.99
C ASP A 24 13.88 -10.94 -9.44
N ASP A 25 14.94 -10.47 -10.10
CA ASP A 25 15.77 -9.36 -9.61
C ASP A 25 15.17 -7.97 -9.88
N ALA A 26 14.49 -7.77 -11.01
CA ALA A 26 13.90 -6.47 -11.36
C ALA A 26 12.76 -6.05 -10.39
N ALA A 27 12.03 -7.04 -9.86
CA ALA A 27 11.02 -6.80 -8.84
C ALA A 27 11.65 -6.41 -7.49
N TYR A 28 12.78 -7.03 -7.13
CA TYR A 28 13.51 -6.76 -5.89
C TYR A 28 14.02 -5.31 -5.82
N GLN A 29 14.55 -4.80 -6.94
CA GLN A 29 15.05 -3.43 -7.03
C GLN A 29 13.92 -2.37 -6.92
N THR A 30 12.76 -2.65 -7.53
CA THR A 30 11.62 -1.71 -7.57
C THR A 30 10.98 -1.49 -6.20
N CYS A 31 11.04 -2.50 -5.32
CA CYS A 31 10.55 -2.40 -3.94
C CYS A 31 11.39 -1.45 -3.07
N HIS A 32 12.70 -1.36 -3.32
CA HIS A 32 13.61 -0.46 -2.58
C HIS A 32 13.46 1.01 -2.99
N ALA A 33 13.11 1.29 -4.25
CA ALA A 33 13.03 2.65 -4.78
C ALA A 33 11.74 3.41 -4.37
N ASN A 34 10.66 2.71 -4.07
CA ASN A 34 9.36 3.31 -3.78
C ASN A 34 9.08 3.33 -2.27
N GLY A 35 9.75 4.24 -1.56
CA GLY A 35 9.60 4.52 -0.12
C GLY A 35 8.15 4.78 0.30
N THR A 36 7.39 3.71 0.54
CA THR A 36 6.00 3.73 1.03
C THR A 36 5.87 3.07 2.41
N SER A 37 6.98 2.91 3.14
CA SER A 37 6.92 2.64 4.57
C SER A 37 6.85 3.96 5.33
N GLU A 38 5.77 4.16 6.08
CA GLU A 38 5.80 5.00 7.28
C GLU A 38 6.73 4.37 8.32
N GLU A 39 8.03 4.33 8.05
CA GLU A 39 9.06 4.10 9.05
C GLU A 39 9.85 5.39 9.20
N ASN A 40 9.31 6.29 10.02
CA ASN A 40 10.14 7.25 10.74
C ASN A 40 10.93 6.47 11.81
N VAL A 41 11.96 5.76 11.38
CA VAL A 41 13.02 5.30 12.26
C VAL A 41 14.28 5.98 11.78
N ASN A 42 14.71 6.97 12.56
CA ASN A 42 16.03 7.55 12.51
C ASN A 42 17.10 6.44 12.60
N ARG A 43 17.44 5.86 11.46
CA ARG A 43 18.57 4.94 11.31
C ARG A 43 19.43 5.53 10.22
N SER A 44 20.48 6.22 10.65
CA SER A 44 21.57 6.66 9.78
C SER A 44 22.07 5.46 8.98
N GLU A 45 21.67 5.37 7.71
CA GLU A 45 22.31 4.47 6.76
C GLU A 45 23.71 5.00 6.51
N ARG A 46 24.67 4.45 7.24
CA ARG A 46 26.08 4.53 6.86
C ARG A 46 26.27 3.51 5.74
N THR A 47 26.40 4.00 4.51
CA THR A 47 27.08 3.30 3.45
C THR A 47 28.52 3.06 3.92
N LEU A 48 28.85 1.84 4.34
CA LEU A 48 30.21 1.48 4.74
C LEU A 48 30.76 0.44 3.75
N THR A 49 31.41 0.95 2.71
CA THR A 49 32.72 0.42 2.32
C THR A 49 33.66 0.71 3.47
N GLU A 50 33.90 -0.23 4.38
CA GLU A 50 35.07 -0.25 5.28
C GLU A 50 35.09 -1.50 6.16
N ASP A 51 36.31 -1.95 6.44
CA ASP A 51 36.72 -3.25 6.96
C ASP A 51 36.08 -3.68 8.30
N PRO A 52 35.93 -4.99 8.58
CA PRO A 52 35.39 -5.44 9.84
C PRO A 52 36.47 -5.40 10.93
N SER A 53 36.36 -4.40 11.82
CA SER A 53 36.91 -4.53 13.18
C SER A 53 36.01 -5.47 13.98
N LEU A 54 36.52 -6.68 14.24
CA LEU A 54 35.88 -7.74 15.01
C LEU A 54 35.69 -7.31 16.47
N GLY A 55 34.43 -7.23 16.90
CA GLY A 55 34.05 -7.25 18.30
C GLY A 55 34.34 -8.64 18.90
N ASN A 56 35.02 -8.65 20.04
CA ASN A 56 35.43 -9.84 20.78
C ASN A 56 34.21 -10.58 21.36
N ASP A 57 33.76 -11.65 20.70
CA ASP A 57 33.02 -12.74 21.37
C ASP A 57 33.91 -13.99 21.36
N SER A 58 34.37 -14.34 22.57
CA SER A 58 35.30 -15.43 22.82
C SER A 58 34.58 -16.77 22.72
N ILE A 59 34.64 -17.41 21.55
CA ILE A 59 34.36 -18.85 21.41
C ILE A 59 35.73 -19.55 21.30
N ARG A 60 36.20 -20.08 22.44
CA ARG A 60 37.37 -20.95 22.50
C ARG A 60 36.99 -22.32 21.92
N THR A 61 37.41 -22.58 20.69
CA THR A 61 37.49 -23.92 20.13
C THR A 61 38.94 -24.22 19.81
N HIS A 62 39.54 -25.16 20.54
CA HIS A 62 40.86 -25.69 20.25
C HIS A 62 40.79 -26.56 19.00
N SER A 63 41.36 -26.08 17.89
CA SER A 63 41.73 -26.91 16.75
C SER A 63 43.08 -26.46 16.21
N ASN A 64 44.08 -27.34 16.35
CA ASN A 64 45.36 -27.27 15.67
C ASN A 64 45.13 -27.45 14.17
N GLY A 65 45.43 -26.43 13.38
CA GLY A 65 45.33 -26.46 11.92
C GLY A 65 45.13 -25.03 11.42
N GLN A 66 46.22 -24.37 11.05
CA GLN A 66 46.24 -22.98 10.63
C GLN A 66 46.26 -22.95 9.11
N ASP A 67 45.08 -22.93 8.49
CA ASP A 67 44.91 -22.61 7.08
C ASP A 67 44.69 -21.11 6.93
N ASN A 68 45.74 -20.40 6.48
CA ASN A 68 45.76 -18.95 6.28
C ASN A 68 44.92 -18.48 5.08
N ASN A 69 43.84 -19.17 4.74
CA ASN A 69 42.97 -18.80 3.63
C ASN A 69 41.60 -18.50 4.24
N GLY A 70 41.12 -17.24 4.16
CA GLY A 70 39.87 -16.75 4.74
C GLY A 70 38.56 -17.44 4.27
N ASN A 71 38.69 -18.63 3.68
CA ASN A 71 37.65 -19.51 3.18
C ASN A 71 36.73 -20.04 4.29
N ASP A 72 37.19 -20.21 5.53
CA ASP A 72 36.34 -20.73 6.61
C ASP A 72 35.27 -19.74 7.07
N VAL A 73 35.63 -18.46 7.13
CA VAL A 73 34.70 -17.37 7.42
C VAL A 73 33.68 -17.23 6.28
N ILE A 74 34.15 -17.33 5.02
CA ILE A 74 33.29 -17.33 3.83
C ILE A 74 32.34 -18.54 3.81
N ARG A 75 32.81 -19.74 4.17
CA ARG A 75 32.00 -20.98 4.20
C ARG A 75 30.89 -20.96 5.25
N LEU A 76 31.08 -20.30 6.39
CA LEU A 76 30.04 -20.16 7.41
C LEU A 76 29.04 -19.04 7.10
N LEU A 77 29.51 -17.94 6.50
CA LEU A 77 28.68 -16.78 6.21
C LEU A 77 27.81 -16.96 4.97
N LEU A 78 28.30 -17.64 3.92
CA LEU A 78 27.56 -17.83 2.66
C LEU A 78 26.20 -18.52 2.87
N PRO A 79 26.09 -19.68 3.56
CA PRO A 79 24.79 -20.30 3.83
C PRO A 79 23.87 -19.40 4.65
N ARG A 80 24.42 -18.68 5.64
CA ARG A 80 23.65 -17.75 6.46
C ARG A 80 23.10 -16.58 5.65
N ARG A 81 23.91 -16.01 4.74
CA ARG A 81 23.48 -14.96 3.80
C ARG A 81 22.44 -15.48 2.82
N MET A 82 22.60 -16.68 2.30
CA MET A 82 21.61 -17.32 1.42
C MET A 82 20.27 -17.52 2.14
N THR A 83 20.28 -17.93 3.42
CA THR A 83 19.04 -18.03 4.21
C THR A 83 18.41 -16.67 4.51
N GLU A 84 19.21 -15.63 4.76
CA GLU A 84 18.73 -14.26 4.99
C GLU A 84 18.07 -13.67 3.73
N VAL A 85 18.66 -13.90 2.55
CA VAL A 85 18.08 -13.52 1.25
C VAL A 85 16.77 -14.26 1.00
N GLN A 86 16.71 -15.56 1.27
CA GLN A 86 15.47 -16.34 1.13
C GLN A 86 14.37 -15.88 2.10
N GLN A 87 14.72 -15.58 3.35
CA GLN A 87 13.78 -15.03 4.34
C GLN A 87 13.25 -13.67 3.91
N THR A 88 14.13 -12.79 3.41
CA THR A 88 13.75 -11.46 2.92
C THR A 88 12.81 -11.59 1.72
N ARG A 89 13.11 -12.48 0.77
CA ARG A 89 12.23 -12.77 -0.38
C ARG A 89 10.86 -13.27 0.07
N ALA A 90 10.83 -14.24 0.99
CA ALA A 90 9.58 -14.76 1.54
C ALA A 90 8.76 -13.67 2.25
N ALA A 91 9.41 -12.84 3.07
CA ALA A 91 8.77 -11.73 3.77
C ALA A 91 8.19 -10.70 2.79
N THR A 92 8.90 -10.36 1.71
CA THR A 92 8.40 -9.47 0.65
C THR A 92 7.14 -10.02 -0.02
N ILE A 93 7.16 -11.30 -0.40
CA ILE A 93 6.01 -11.97 -1.02
C ILE A 93 4.81 -11.96 -0.06
N ILE A 94 5.01 -12.37 1.19
CA ILE A 94 3.95 -12.39 2.21
C ILE A 94 3.38 -10.98 2.43
N ASN A 95 4.23 -9.96 2.53
CA ASN A 95 3.80 -8.58 2.69
C ASN A 95 3.00 -8.07 1.50
N ALA A 96 3.41 -8.40 0.27
CA ALA A 96 2.67 -8.03 -0.93
C ALA A 96 1.26 -8.62 -0.93
N TYR A 97 1.13 -9.92 -0.60
CA TYR A 97 -0.17 -10.57 -0.48
C TYR A 97 -1.01 -9.99 0.66
N ALA A 98 -0.42 -9.74 1.82
CA ALA A 98 -1.11 -9.19 2.99
C ALA A 98 -1.66 -7.78 2.71
N ARG A 99 -0.84 -6.88 2.13
CA ARG A 99 -1.25 -5.53 1.74
C ARG A 99 -2.35 -5.57 0.67
N GLY A 100 -2.16 -6.39 -0.37
CA GLY A 100 -3.15 -6.55 -1.44
C GLY A 100 -4.48 -7.09 -0.93
N TYR A 101 -4.46 -8.10 -0.06
CA TYR A 101 -5.66 -8.63 0.59
C TYR A 101 -6.37 -7.57 1.42
N LEU A 102 -5.63 -6.83 2.27
CA LEU A 102 -6.21 -5.83 3.15
C LEU A 102 -6.89 -4.73 2.35
N THR A 103 -6.25 -4.20 1.31
CA THR A 103 -6.82 -3.16 0.44
C THR A 103 -8.09 -3.64 -0.25
N ARG A 104 -8.04 -4.82 -0.89
CA ARG A 104 -9.22 -5.41 -1.58
C ARG A 104 -10.37 -5.63 -0.61
N ARG A 105 -10.08 -6.13 0.61
CA ARG A 105 -11.11 -6.40 1.62
C ARG A 105 -11.70 -5.12 2.19
N LEU A 106 -10.89 -4.09 2.44
CA LEU A 106 -11.38 -2.77 2.87
C LEU A 106 -12.30 -2.14 1.82
N PHE A 107 -11.94 -2.24 0.54
CA PHE A 107 -12.78 -1.74 -0.54
C PHE A 107 -14.17 -2.37 -0.55
N GLN A 108 -14.31 -3.63 -0.13
CA GLN A 108 -15.59 -4.33 -0.07
C GLN A 108 -16.43 -4.02 1.18
N THR A 109 -15.90 -3.24 2.12
CA THR A 109 -16.65 -2.86 3.31
C THR A 109 -17.79 -1.91 2.96
N ASP A 110 -18.89 -2.00 3.69
CA ASP A 110 -20.06 -1.14 3.42
C ASP A 110 -19.72 0.35 3.60
N ALA A 111 -18.81 0.70 4.51
CA ALA A 111 -18.31 2.06 4.68
C ALA A 111 -17.70 2.62 3.38
N VAL A 112 -16.76 1.89 2.78
CA VAL A 112 -16.10 2.33 1.53
C VAL A 112 -17.05 2.28 0.34
N GLN A 113 -17.95 1.28 0.28
CA GLN A 113 -18.97 1.21 -0.77
C GLN A 113 -19.95 2.38 -0.71
N ASN A 114 -20.33 2.83 0.49
CA ASN A 114 -21.17 4.00 0.67
C ASN A 114 -20.46 5.26 0.18
N ILE A 115 -19.18 5.46 0.52
CA ILE A 115 -18.42 6.60 0.01
C ILE A 115 -18.36 6.60 -1.52
N LYS A 116 -18.04 5.45 -2.13
CA LYS A 116 -18.03 5.30 -3.59
C LYS A 116 -19.38 5.66 -4.22
N ARG A 117 -20.49 5.18 -3.63
CA ARG A 117 -21.84 5.48 -4.11
C ARG A 117 -22.13 6.98 -3.99
N THR A 118 -21.83 7.58 -2.85
CA THR A 118 -22.01 9.03 -2.64
C THR A 118 -21.24 9.86 -3.66
N ILE A 119 -19.98 9.51 -3.96
CA ILE A 119 -19.21 10.19 -5.02
C ILE A 119 -19.93 10.05 -6.38
N ALA A 120 -20.37 8.85 -6.74
CA ALA A 120 -21.09 8.62 -8.00
C ALA A 120 -22.37 9.46 -8.07
N ASP A 121 -23.16 9.49 -7.00
CA ASP A 121 -24.41 10.26 -6.92
C ASP A 121 -24.14 11.77 -7.07
N ILE A 122 -23.10 12.28 -6.43
CA ILE A 122 -22.71 13.69 -6.54
C ILE A 122 -22.24 14.02 -7.97
N VAL A 123 -21.45 13.15 -8.59
CA VAL A 123 -20.99 13.33 -9.98
C VAL A 123 -22.18 13.30 -10.94
N CYS A 124 -23.10 12.35 -10.79
CA CYS A 124 -24.35 12.31 -11.55
C CYS A 124 -25.13 13.61 -11.38
N PHE A 125 -25.29 14.10 -10.15
CA PHE A 125 -25.94 15.37 -9.86
C PHE A 125 -25.26 16.55 -10.59
N ILE A 126 -23.92 16.64 -10.56
CA ILE A 126 -23.17 17.69 -11.25
C ILE A 126 -23.40 17.60 -12.77
N ILE A 127 -23.34 16.41 -13.37
CA ILE A 127 -23.55 16.24 -14.82
C ILE A 127 -24.98 16.62 -15.20
N SER A 128 -25.99 16.10 -14.47
CA SER A 128 -27.40 16.38 -14.73
C SER A 128 -27.70 17.87 -14.65
N THR A 129 -27.17 18.56 -13.64
CA THR A 129 -27.36 20.01 -13.50
C THR A 129 -26.64 20.82 -14.58
N GLN A 130 -25.59 20.27 -15.22
CA GLN A 130 -24.83 20.94 -16.28
C GLN A 130 -25.63 20.86 -17.59
N GLN A 131 -26.18 19.67 -17.85
CA GLN A 131 -27.04 19.42 -18.99
C GLN A 131 -28.31 20.28 -18.98
N THR A 132 -28.88 20.56 -17.80
CA THR A 132 -30.02 21.48 -17.68
C THR A 132 -29.65 22.93 -17.95
N GLN A 133 -28.46 23.38 -17.56
CA GLN A 133 -27.97 24.74 -17.88
C GLN A 133 -27.71 24.89 -19.39
N ALA A 134 -27.13 23.88 -20.02
CA ALA A 134 -26.85 23.88 -21.47
C ALA A 134 -28.13 23.97 -22.33
N LYS A 135 -29.28 23.57 -21.80
CA LYS A 135 -30.60 23.70 -22.44
C LYS A 135 -31.24 25.10 -22.31
N GLY A 136 -30.47 26.11 -21.90
CA GLY A 136 -30.91 27.51 -21.85
C GLY A 136 -31.59 27.93 -20.55
N VAL A 137 -31.58 27.07 -19.51
CA VAL A 137 -32.01 27.47 -18.16
C VAL A 137 -30.90 28.35 -17.57
N LYS A 138 -31.19 29.64 -17.37
CA LYS A 138 -30.24 30.59 -16.77
C LYS A 138 -29.74 30.06 -15.43
N GLU A 139 -28.43 30.17 -15.21
CA GLU A 139 -27.80 29.76 -13.97
C GLU A 139 -28.29 30.65 -12.80
N ASP A 140 -29.09 30.08 -11.92
CA ASP A 140 -29.43 30.69 -10.63
C ASP A 140 -28.19 30.65 -9.72
N ALA A 141 -27.92 31.75 -9.01
CA ALA A 141 -26.87 31.83 -7.99
C ALA A 141 -26.97 30.69 -6.96
N LYS A 142 -28.19 30.22 -6.68
CA LYS A 142 -28.43 29.04 -5.82
C LYS A 142 -27.89 27.76 -6.42
N LEU A 143 -28.08 27.55 -7.73
CA LEU A 143 -27.58 26.37 -8.42
C LEU A 143 -26.05 26.37 -8.48
N ALA A 144 -25.44 27.53 -8.74
CA ALA A 144 -23.99 27.69 -8.69
C ALA A 144 -23.42 27.38 -7.29
N ALA A 145 -24.08 27.83 -6.21
CA ALA A 145 -23.69 27.50 -4.84
C ALA A 145 -23.82 26.00 -4.55
N LEU A 146 -24.89 25.36 -5.02
CA LEU A 146 -25.12 23.93 -4.85
C LEU A 146 -24.03 23.09 -5.54
N ARG A 147 -23.57 23.49 -6.74
CA ARG A 147 -22.44 22.84 -7.44
C ARG A 147 -21.12 22.99 -6.68
N ARG A 148 -20.84 24.18 -6.15
CA ARG A 148 -19.64 24.40 -5.31
C ARG A 148 -19.67 23.51 -4.07
N ASN A 149 -20.83 23.38 -3.44
CA ASN A 149 -21.02 22.49 -2.30
C ASN A 149 -20.87 21.01 -2.69
N ALA A 150 -21.38 20.60 -3.85
CA ALA A 150 -21.15 19.26 -4.39
C ALA A 150 -19.65 18.94 -4.55
N GLY A 151 -18.86 19.88 -5.08
CA GLY A 151 -17.40 19.73 -5.16
C GLY A 151 -16.73 19.58 -3.79
N LYS A 152 -17.15 20.37 -2.79
CA LYS A 152 -16.67 20.23 -1.40
C LYS A 152 -17.00 18.85 -0.82
N GLN A 153 -18.17 18.30 -1.13
CA GLN A 153 -18.56 16.98 -0.66
C GLN A 153 -17.75 15.85 -1.31
N ILE A 154 -17.39 15.97 -2.60
CA ILE A 154 -16.45 15.04 -3.21
C ILE A 154 -15.10 15.10 -2.49
N ALA A 155 -14.57 16.30 -2.23
CA ALA A 155 -13.31 16.46 -1.50
C ALA A 155 -13.36 15.80 -0.11
N TYR A 156 -14.45 16.00 0.62
CA TYR A 156 -14.69 15.33 1.90
C TYR A 156 -14.72 13.80 1.79
N CYS A 157 -15.39 13.25 0.76
CA CYS A 157 -15.41 11.81 0.51
C CYS A 157 -14.01 11.25 0.21
N LEU A 158 -13.19 11.99 -0.54
CA LEU A 158 -11.81 11.60 -0.83
C LEU A 158 -10.93 11.64 0.42
N ASP A 159 -11.12 12.65 1.28
CA ASP A 159 -10.44 12.73 2.58
C ASP A 159 -10.82 11.57 3.51
N GLN A 160 -12.09 11.13 3.49
CA GLN A 160 -12.49 9.92 4.20
C GLN A 160 -11.77 8.67 3.66
N LEU A 161 -11.64 8.52 2.34
CA LEU A 161 -10.89 7.39 1.76
C LEU A 161 -9.41 7.46 2.14
N HIS A 162 -8.80 8.65 2.11
CA HIS A 162 -7.43 8.86 2.55
C HIS A 162 -7.26 8.44 4.01
N THR A 163 -8.18 8.86 4.88
CA THR A 163 -8.19 8.48 6.29
C THR A 163 -8.24 6.95 6.45
N ILE A 164 -9.09 6.25 5.68
CA ILE A 164 -9.25 4.80 5.77
C ILE A 164 -8.02 4.02 5.27
N PHE A 165 -7.44 4.42 4.14
CA PHE A 165 -6.41 3.64 3.46
C PHE A 165 -4.98 4.05 3.84
N VAL A 166 -4.77 5.33 4.14
CA VAL A 166 -3.45 5.91 4.38
C VAL A 166 -3.24 6.14 5.87
N THR A 167 -4.06 6.98 6.49
CA THR A 167 -3.85 7.42 7.89
C THR A 167 -4.22 6.37 8.93
N SER A 168 -5.19 5.49 8.64
CA SER A 168 -5.66 4.50 9.60
C SER A 168 -4.61 3.41 9.88
N THR A 169 -4.46 3.07 11.16
CA THR A 169 -3.57 1.99 11.58
C THR A 169 -4.05 0.64 11.04
N ALA A 170 -3.16 -0.36 10.97
CA ALA A 170 -3.54 -1.71 10.57
C ALA A 170 -4.62 -2.32 11.49
N ARG A 171 -4.57 -1.98 12.79
CA ARG A 171 -5.56 -2.43 13.78
C ARG A 171 -6.96 -1.90 13.46
N ASP A 172 -7.07 -0.62 13.14
CA ASP A 172 -8.36 0.03 12.85
C ASP A 172 -8.99 -0.54 11.58
N ARG A 173 -8.17 -0.71 10.54
CA ARG A 173 -8.57 -1.35 9.28
C ARG A 173 -9.07 -2.78 9.49
N LEU A 174 -8.37 -3.57 10.30
CA LEU A 174 -8.82 -4.92 10.65
C LEU A 174 -10.11 -4.92 11.47
N GLN A 175 -10.26 -3.96 12.39
CA GLN A 175 -11.48 -3.83 13.19
C GLN A 175 -12.69 -3.45 12.32
N MET A 176 -12.50 -2.57 11.34
CA MET A 176 -13.52 -2.23 10.35
C MET A 176 -13.98 -3.48 9.57
N ILE A 177 -13.03 -4.28 9.08
CA ILE A 177 -13.33 -5.54 8.39
C ILE A 177 -14.09 -6.52 9.29
N ARG A 178 -13.70 -6.64 10.57
CA ARG A 178 -14.38 -7.52 11.53
C ARG A 178 -15.83 -7.08 11.73
N ARG A 179 -16.08 -5.79 11.91
CA ARG A 179 -17.45 -5.23 12.04
C ARG A 179 -18.27 -5.51 10.78
N ASP A 180 -17.73 -5.23 9.60
CA ASP A 180 -18.38 -5.50 8.31
C ASP A 180 -18.81 -6.96 8.17
N ARG A 181 -17.95 -7.92 8.57
CA ARG A 181 -18.30 -9.36 8.57
C ARG A 181 -19.43 -9.68 9.55
N SER A 182 -19.43 -9.09 10.75
CA SER A 182 -20.47 -9.35 11.73
C SER A 182 -21.85 -8.93 11.23
N LEU A 183 -21.94 -7.78 10.57
CA LEU A 183 -23.20 -7.25 10.03
C LEU A 183 -23.74 -8.12 8.88
N LYS A 184 -22.86 -8.59 7.99
CA LYS A 184 -23.23 -9.47 6.87
C LYS A 184 -23.57 -10.89 7.31
N GLY A 185 -22.98 -11.37 8.41
CA GLY A 185 -23.34 -12.65 9.01
C GLY A 185 -24.71 -12.64 9.69
N THR A 186 -25.10 -11.51 10.31
CA THR A 186 -26.40 -11.38 10.99
C THR A 186 -27.58 -11.16 10.05
N SER A 187 -27.38 -10.52 8.89
CA SER A 187 -28.47 -10.29 7.92
C SER A 187 -28.87 -11.54 7.12
N ALA A 188 -28.10 -12.63 7.20
CA ALA A 188 -28.36 -13.88 6.50
C ALA A 188 -29.08 -14.95 7.36
N LEU A 189 -29.36 -14.68 8.64
CA LEU A 189 -30.10 -15.60 9.50
C LEU A 189 -31.60 -15.28 9.44
N PRO A 190 -32.47 -16.19 8.93
CA PRO A 190 -33.91 -16.01 9.02
C PRO A 190 -34.33 -16.06 10.49
N THR A 191 -34.88 -14.96 10.99
CA THR A 191 -35.56 -14.90 12.28
C THR A 191 -36.70 -15.93 12.27
N LYS A 192 -36.52 -17.05 12.98
CA LYS A 192 -37.61 -18.01 13.23
C LYS A 192 -38.65 -17.32 14.12
N VAL A 193 -39.65 -16.70 13.49
CA VAL A 193 -40.86 -16.22 14.16
C VAL A 193 -41.57 -17.44 14.73
N HIS A 194 -41.46 -17.64 16.05
CA HIS A 194 -42.27 -18.62 16.76
C HIS A 194 -43.73 -18.14 16.75
N ARG A 195 -44.50 -18.65 15.78
CA ARG A 195 -45.95 -18.53 15.75
C ARG A 195 -46.52 -19.32 16.92
N LYS A 196 -46.89 -18.63 18.00
CA LYS A 196 -47.68 -19.21 19.09
C LYS A 196 -48.99 -19.73 18.50
N GLN A 197 -49.22 -21.03 18.58
CA GLN A 197 -50.53 -21.63 18.31
C GLN A 197 -51.41 -21.33 19.51
N HIS A 198 -52.51 -20.61 19.26
CA HIS A 198 -53.61 -20.46 20.20
C HIS A 198 -54.47 -21.71 20.07
N VAL A 199 -54.62 -22.46 21.17
CA VAL A 199 -55.74 -23.38 21.41
C VAL A 199 -56.41 -22.88 22.68
#